data_AF-A0A969GZC8-F1
#
_entry.id   AF-A0A969GZC8-F1
#
_cell.length_a   1.000
_cell.length_b   1.000
_cell.length_c   1.000
_cell.angle_alpha   90.00
_cell.angle_beta   90.00
_cell.angle_gamma   90.00
#
_symmetry.space_group_name_H-M   'P 1'
#
loop_
_entity.id
_entity.type
_entity.pdbx_description
1 polymer ?
#
loop_
_entity_poly.entity_id
_entity_poly.type
_entity_poly.pdbx_seq_one_letter_code
_entity_poly.pdbx_strand_id
1 'polypeptide(L)'
;LVEDDVAVMATGRSDYPNQINNVLAFPGIFRGALDCRAAAMTTTMYLEAAVAIASLIKPSELDSEHIIPSVFDPRVATTVAAAVQRAARQEGIAAS
;
A
#
# COMPACT_ATOMS: atom_id res chain seq x y z
N LEU A 1 24.83 8.23 0.05
CA LEU A 1 23.55 8.22 0.80
C LEU A 1 23.91 8.08 2.27
N VAL A 2 22.95 8.29 3.17
CA VAL A 2 23.16 8.42 4.63
C VAL A 2 23.03 7.07 5.36
N GLU A 3 23.32 5.95 4.69
CA GLU A 3 23.08 4.58 5.22
C GLU A 3 23.79 4.35 6.57
N ASP A 4 25.00 4.87 6.73
CA ASP A 4 25.76 4.77 7.98
C ASP A 4 25.31 5.77 9.07
N ASP A 5 24.44 6.72 8.74
CA ASP A 5 23.98 7.80 9.63
C ASP A 5 22.56 7.58 10.17
N VAL A 6 21.82 6.57 9.68
CA VAL A 6 20.40 6.35 10.03
C VAL A 6 20.11 4.89 10.37
N ALA A 7 19.15 4.66 11.27
CA ALA A 7 18.74 3.30 11.65
C ALA A 7 17.86 2.60 10.60
N VAL A 8 17.12 3.36 9.80
CA VAL A 8 16.25 2.88 8.73
C VAL A 8 16.31 3.87 7.58
N MET A 9 16.50 3.36 6.36
CA MET A 9 16.54 4.16 5.15
C MET A 9 15.54 3.62 4.12
N ALA A 10 14.83 4.51 3.43
CA ALA A 10 13.91 4.16 2.35
C ALA A 10 14.00 5.17 1.21
N THR A 11 13.92 4.71 -0.03
CA THR A 11 14.03 5.58 -1.23
C THR A 11 13.12 5.09 -2.35
N GLY A 12 12.99 5.85 -3.44
CA GLY A 12 12.31 5.36 -4.65
C GLY A 12 13.17 4.44 -5.54
N ARG A 13 14.46 4.29 -5.24
CA ARG A 13 15.39 3.55 -6.09
C ARG A 13 15.29 2.04 -5.84
N SER A 14 15.43 1.25 -6.90
CA SER A 14 15.35 -0.21 -6.83
C SER A 14 16.66 -0.89 -6.41
N ASP A 15 17.76 -0.15 -6.39
CA ASP A 15 19.09 -0.64 -5.99
C ASP A 15 19.39 -0.47 -4.49
N TYR A 16 18.38 -0.08 -3.70
CA TYR A 16 18.46 0.11 -2.25
C TYR A 16 17.34 -0.67 -1.54
N PRO A 17 17.53 -1.06 -0.26
CA PRO A 17 16.46 -1.56 0.58
C PRO A 17 15.29 -0.59 0.68
N ASN A 18 14.12 -1.09 1.10
CA ASN A 18 12.92 -0.30 1.35
C ASN A 18 12.50 0.61 0.18
N GLN A 19 12.33 0.03 -1.02
CA GLN A 19 11.87 0.79 -2.18
C GLN A 19 10.41 1.27 -2.00
N ILE A 20 10.23 2.57 -1.81
CA ILE A 20 8.91 3.23 -1.78
C ILE A 20 8.49 3.56 -3.21
N ASN A 21 7.48 2.85 -3.71
CA ASN A 21 7.02 3.00 -5.09
C ASN A 21 5.49 2.97 -5.20
N ASN A 22 4.93 3.83 -6.05
CA ASN A 22 3.49 3.90 -6.32
C ASN A 22 2.92 2.61 -6.91
N VAL A 23 3.74 1.73 -7.48
CA VAL A 23 3.33 0.37 -7.91
C VAL A 23 2.69 -0.41 -6.75
N LEU A 24 3.08 -0.15 -5.50
CA LEU A 24 2.49 -0.77 -4.33
C LEU A 24 1.06 -0.30 -4.02
N ALA A 25 0.62 0.81 -4.60
CA ALA A 25 -0.64 1.45 -4.26
C ALA A 25 -1.58 1.56 -5.46
N PHE A 26 -1.11 2.15 -6.57
CA PHE A 26 -1.93 2.54 -7.71
C PHE A 26 -2.78 1.38 -8.28
N PRO A 27 -2.23 0.19 -8.59
CA PRO A 27 -3.03 -0.89 -9.14
C PRO A 27 -4.18 -1.31 -8.22
N GLY A 28 -3.91 -1.44 -6.92
CA GLY A 28 -4.90 -1.84 -5.94
C GLY A 28 -5.95 -0.76 -5.68
N ILE A 29 -5.53 0.50 -5.53
CA ILE A 29 -6.43 1.63 -5.29
C ILE A 29 -7.45 1.75 -6.41
N PHE A 30 -6.98 1.78 -7.66
CA PHE A 30 -7.88 1.89 -8.81
C PHE A 30 -8.75 0.66 -8.96
N ARG A 31 -8.20 -0.55 -8.76
CA ARG A 31 -8.99 -1.78 -8.82
C ARG A 31 -10.13 -1.78 -7.80
N GLY A 32 -9.85 -1.47 -6.54
CA GLY A 32 -10.84 -1.43 -5.47
C GLY A 32 -11.94 -0.38 -5.73
N ALA A 33 -11.55 0.83 -6.14
CA ALA A 33 -12.48 1.90 -6.48
C ALA A 33 -13.38 1.53 -7.67
N LEU A 34 -12.81 0.93 -8.73
CA LEU A 34 -13.55 0.50 -9.91
C LEU A 34 -14.50 -0.67 -9.61
N ASP A 35 -14.03 -1.67 -8.85
CA ASP A 35 -14.82 -2.86 -8.51
C ASP A 35 -16.08 -2.52 -7.70
N CYS A 36 -16.04 -1.46 -6.88
CA CYS A 36 -17.19 -0.98 -6.12
C CYS A 36 -17.87 0.25 -6.71
N ARG A 37 -17.40 0.73 -7.87
CA ARG A 37 -17.88 1.95 -8.53
C ARG A 37 -17.93 3.14 -7.56
N ALA A 38 -16.85 3.37 -6.81
CA ALA A 38 -16.76 4.48 -5.89
C ALA A 38 -16.97 5.82 -6.61
N ALA A 39 -17.80 6.69 -6.05
CA ALA A 39 -18.12 7.99 -6.64
C ALA A 39 -16.94 8.98 -6.63
N ALA A 40 -15.99 8.79 -5.72
CA ALA A 40 -14.79 9.60 -5.57
C ALA A 40 -13.66 8.80 -4.93
N MET A 41 -12.45 9.33 -5.00
CA MET A 41 -11.33 8.89 -4.17
C MET A 41 -11.28 9.73 -2.89
N THR A 42 -11.16 9.07 -1.74
CA THR A 42 -11.13 9.74 -0.43
C THR A 42 -9.80 9.52 0.28
N THR A 43 -9.50 10.41 1.24
CA THR A 43 -8.35 10.23 2.13
C THR A 43 -8.44 8.94 2.93
N THR A 44 -9.64 8.53 3.36
CA THR A 44 -9.87 7.27 4.07
C THR A 44 -9.46 6.07 3.21
N MET A 45 -9.81 6.05 1.92
CA MET A 45 -9.36 5.01 0.99
C MET A 45 -7.83 4.94 0.89
N TYR A 46 -7.14 6.08 0.88
CA TYR A 46 -5.66 6.11 0.86
C TYR A 46 -5.03 5.62 2.17
N LEU A 47 -5.63 5.97 3.32
CA LEU A 47 -5.17 5.49 4.62
C LEU A 47 -5.36 3.97 4.75
N GLU A 48 -6.52 3.46 4.35
CA GLU A 48 -6.79 2.02 4.33
C GLU A 48 -5.87 1.27 3.36
N ALA A 49 -5.54 1.86 2.21
CA ALA A 49 -4.53 1.32 1.30
C ALA A 49 -3.14 1.26 1.96
N ALA A 50 -2.71 2.30 2.67
CA ALA A 50 -1.43 2.30 3.38
C ALA A 50 -1.38 1.22 4.48
N VAL A 51 -2.46 1.09 5.27
CA VAL A 51 -2.60 0.03 6.28
C VAL A 51 -2.55 -1.36 5.62
N ALA A 52 -3.23 -1.53 4.48
CA ALA A 52 -3.20 -2.77 3.71
C ALA A 52 -1.79 -3.15 3.23
N ILE A 53 -1.02 -2.19 2.69
CA ILE A 53 0.37 -2.42 2.28
C ILE A 53 1.23 -2.83 3.50
N ALA A 54 1.14 -2.09 4.60
CA ALA A 54 1.90 -2.38 5.81
C ALA A 54 1.57 -3.77 6.41
N SER A 55 0.31 -4.20 6.31
CA SER A 55 -0.15 -5.49 6.85
C SER A 55 0.47 -6.72 6.16
N LEU A 56 1.11 -6.54 4.99
CA LEU A 56 1.69 -7.64 4.23
C LEU A 56 3.06 -8.09 4.73
N ILE A 57 3.68 -7.31 5.62
CA ILE A 57 4.90 -7.68 6.31
C ILE A 57 4.55 -8.17 7.70
N LYS A 58 5.00 -9.38 8.03
CA LYS A 58 4.79 -9.93 9.37
C LYS A 58 5.77 -9.29 10.36
N PRO A 59 5.43 -9.20 11.65
CA PRO A 59 6.38 -8.74 12.67
C PRO A 59 7.70 -9.50 12.70
N SER A 60 7.71 -10.79 12.30
CA SER A 60 8.92 -11.61 12.20
C SER A 60 9.80 -11.32 10.99
N GLU A 61 9.28 -10.59 10.01
CA GLU A 61 9.96 -10.23 8.76
C GLU A 61 10.46 -8.77 8.78
N LEU A 62 10.12 -8.01 9.83
CA LEU A 62 10.50 -6.61 9.99
C LEU A 62 11.93 -6.46 10.50
N ASP A 63 12.72 -5.70 9.76
CA ASP A 63 14.03 -5.20 10.17
C ASP A 63 14.30 -3.84 9.49
N SER A 64 15.51 -3.30 9.67
CA SER A 64 15.90 -1.99 9.11
C SER A 64 15.92 -1.93 7.58
N GLU A 65 16.01 -3.08 6.90
CA GLU A 65 16.06 -3.21 5.44
C GLU A 65 14.74 -3.71 4.83
N HIS A 66 13.77 -4.09 5.68
CA HIS A 66 12.50 -4.68 5.24
C HIS A 66 11.28 -4.09 5.97
N ILE A 67 10.96 -2.83 5.67
CA ILE A 67 9.81 -2.08 6.22
C ILE A 67 8.62 -1.95 5.24
N ILE A 68 8.85 -2.30 3.97
CA ILE A 68 7.86 -2.21 2.88
C ILE A 68 7.90 -3.52 2.06
N PRO A 69 6.76 -4.09 1.61
CA PRO A 69 6.79 -5.28 0.77
C PRO A 69 7.46 -5.00 -0.57
N SER A 70 7.94 -6.06 -1.23
CA SER A 70 8.47 -5.97 -2.59
C SER A 70 7.43 -5.39 -3.56
N VAL A 71 7.87 -4.55 -4.49
CA VAL A 71 7.05 -4.02 -5.59
C VAL A 71 6.48 -5.12 -6.51
N PHE A 72 7.02 -6.34 -6.42
CA PHE A 72 6.56 -7.52 -7.16
C PHE A 72 5.73 -8.48 -6.31
N ASP A 73 5.42 -8.14 -5.05
CA ASP A 73 4.59 -9.00 -4.20
C ASP A 73 3.17 -9.09 -4.78
N PRO A 74 2.74 -10.27 -5.25
CA PRO A 74 1.46 -10.43 -5.94
C PRO A 74 0.25 -10.21 -5.02
N ARG A 75 0.48 -10.19 -3.70
CA ARG A 75 -0.57 -9.97 -2.69
C ARG A 75 -0.96 -8.50 -2.61
N VAL A 76 -0.06 -7.57 -2.96
CA VAL A 76 -0.24 -6.12 -2.74
C VAL A 76 -1.48 -5.58 -3.42
N ALA A 77 -1.62 -5.79 -4.73
CA ALA A 77 -2.74 -5.24 -5.49
C ALA A 77 -4.10 -5.74 -4.96
N THR A 78 -4.20 -7.03 -4.64
CA THR A 78 -5.45 -7.64 -4.15
C THR A 78 -5.82 -7.15 -2.76
N THR A 79 -4.85 -7.09 -1.83
CA THR A 79 -5.09 -6.63 -0.45
C THR A 79 -5.46 -5.15 -0.42
N VAL A 80 -4.76 -4.32 -1.19
CA VAL A 80 -5.09 -2.89 -1.31
C VAL A 80 -6.48 -2.69 -1.92
N ALA A 81 -6.82 -3.42 -2.99
CA ALA A 81 -8.14 -3.31 -3.62
C ALA A 81 -9.28 -3.65 -2.65
N ALA A 82 -9.13 -4.72 -1.86
CA ALA A 82 -10.11 -5.12 -0.85
C ALA A 82 -10.28 -4.05 0.24
N ALA A 83 -9.18 -3.47 0.73
CA ALA A 83 -9.22 -2.41 1.74
C ALA A 83 -9.91 -1.14 1.20
N VAL A 84 -9.59 -0.74 -0.03
CA VAL A 84 -10.19 0.42 -0.69
C VAL A 84 -11.68 0.23 -0.94
N GLN A 85 -12.10 -0.94 -1.41
CA GLN A 85 -13.52 -1.27 -1.57
C GLN A 85 -14.26 -1.25 -0.24
N ARG A 86 -13.65 -1.76 0.83
CA ARG A 86 -14.22 -1.72 2.18
C ARG A 86 -14.40 -0.27 2.66
N ALA A 87 -13.39 0.56 2.50
CA ALA A 87 -13.43 1.97 2.87
C ALA A 87 -14.55 2.72 2.12
N ALA A 88 -14.63 2.55 0.80
CA ALA A 88 -15.67 3.17 -0.02
C ALA A 88 -17.09 2.75 0.40
N ARG A 89 -17.28 1.48 0.80
CA ARG A 89 -18.57 0.99 1.33
C ARG A 89 -18.90 1.58 2.69
N GLN A 90 -17.92 1.68 3.58
CA GLN A 90 -18.10 2.26 4.92
C GLN A 90 -18.44 3.75 4.85
N GLU A 91 -17.86 4.47 3.88
CA GLU A 91 -18.15 5.88 3.62
C GLU A 91 -19.45 6.09 2.82
N GLY A 92 -20.11 5.02 2.37
CA GLY A 92 -21.36 5.11 1.62
C GLY A 92 -21.21 5.69 0.20
N ILE A 93 -19.99 5.68 -0.36
CA ILE A 93 -19.70 6.19 -1.71
C ILE A 93 -19.55 5.08 -2.76
N ALA A 94 -19.61 3.81 -2.34
CA ALA A 94 -19.72 2.67 -3.23
C ALA A 94 -21.14 2.54 -3.79
N ALA A 95 -21.27 2.09 -5.04
CA ALA A 95 -22.58 1.77 -5.61
C ALA A 95 -23.19 0.53 -4.94
N SER A 96 -24.53 0.49 -4.90
CA SER A 96 -25.34 -0.63 -4.40
C SER A 96 -25.11 -1.93 -5.17
#